data_AF-A0A8X6U0N1-F1
#
_entry.id   AF-A0A8X6U0N1-F1
#
_cell.length_a   1.000
_cell.length_b   1.000
_cell.length_c   1.000
_cell.angle_alpha   90.00
_cell.angle_beta   90.00
_cell.angle_gamma   90.00
#
_symmetry.space_group_name_H-M   'P 1'
#
loop_
_entity.id
_entity.type
_entity.pdbx_description
1 polymer ?
#
loop_
_entity_poly.entity_id
_entity_poly.type
_entity_poly.pdbx_seq_one_letter_code
_entity_poly.pdbx_strand_id
1 'polypeptide(L)'
;VVQTNLTLREFRKDHFNIAICLKIIDQAWLGVTTRTLTSAWKKLWPEAVAERIYEELEPSMSVEEEIVSLGKSMGLEVEERDVNELVEEHTQELTTEEIQELKS
;
A
#
# COMPACT_ATOMS: atom_id res chain seq x y z
N VAL A 1 -14.86 15.29 -16.46
CA VAL A 1 -13.74 14.99 -15.53
C VAL A 1 -12.48 15.20 -16.32
N VAL A 2 -11.58 16.09 -15.88
CA VAL A 2 -10.33 16.35 -16.60
C VAL A 2 -9.49 15.08 -16.51
N GLN A 3 -9.37 14.35 -17.62
CA GLN A 3 -8.42 13.25 -17.73
C GLN A 3 -7.02 13.85 -17.68
N THR A 4 -6.31 13.62 -16.58
CA THR A 4 -4.89 13.90 -16.53
C THR A 4 -4.18 12.79 -17.30
N ASN A 5 -3.59 13.08 -18.46
CA ASN A 5 -2.72 12.14 -19.18
C ASN A 5 -1.38 12.02 -18.45
N LEU A 6 -1.40 11.49 -17.22
CA LEU A 6 -0.23 11.25 -16.38
C LEU A 6 -0.11 9.76 -16.14
N THR A 7 1.08 9.22 -16.36
CA THR A 7 1.45 7.87 -15.94
C THR A 7 1.62 7.82 -14.42
N LEU A 8 1.53 6.61 -13.85
CA LEU A 8 1.79 6.41 -12.41
C LEU A 8 3.19 6.90 -12.00
N ARG A 9 4.19 6.74 -12.87
CA ARG A 9 5.57 7.17 -12.63
C ARG A 9 5.71 8.69 -12.57
N GLU A 10 5.08 9.41 -13.49
CA GLU A 10 5.05 10.89 -13.50
C GLU A 10 4.30 11.43 -12.28
N PHE A 11 3.15 10.84 -11.95
CA PHE A 11 2.42 11.19 -10.74
C PHE A 11 3.28 11.03 -9.50
N ARG A 12 3.97 9.89 -9.36
CA ARG A 12 4.85 9.65 -8.21
C ARG A 12 5.99 10.65 -8.14
N LYS A 13 6.66 10.91 -9.27
CA LYS A 13 7.85 11.78 -9.31
C LYS A 13 7.51 13.25 -9.04
N ASP A 14 6.48 13.76 -9.70
CA ASP A 14 6.22 15.21 -9.76
C ASP A 14 5.11 15.65 -8.79
N HIS A 15 4.31 14.71 -8.27
CA HIS A 15 3.12 15.03 -7.48
C HIS A 15 3.03 14.29 -6.12
N PHE A 16 3.82 13.24 -5.87
CA PHE A 16 3.75 12.45 -4.62
C PHE A 16 4.89 12.78 -3.65
N ASN A 17 4.64 13.72 -2.74
CA ASN A 17 5.60 14.11 -1.70
C ASN A 17 5.32 13.41 -0.35
N ILE A 18 6.25 13.54 0.59
CA ILE A 18 6.15 12.91 1.92
C ILE A 18 4.91 13.33 2.70
N ALA A 19 4.44 14.58 2.57
CA ALA A 19 3.24 15.03 3.26
C ALA A 19 1.96 14.37 2.72
N ILE A 20 1.91 14.09 1.41
CA ILE A 20 0.82 13.33 0.78
C ILE A 20 0.87 11.87 1.23
N CYS A 21 2.07 11.28 1.27
CA CYS A 21 2.28 9.93 1.77
C CYS A 21 1.75 9.75 3.20
N LEU A 22 2.11 10.65 4.12
CA LEU A 22 1.66 10.60 5.51
C LEU A 22 0.13 10.70 5.63
N LYS A 23 -0.52 11.55 4.82
CA LYS A 23 -1.98 11.67 4.80
C LYS A 23 -2.65 10.40 4.29
N ILE A 24 -2.08 9.75 3.27
CA ILE A 24 -2.61 8.50 2.73
C ILE A 24 -2.47 7.38 3.76
N ILE A 25 -1.34 7.31 4.48
CA ILE A 25 -1.15 6.34 5.57
C ILE A 25 -2.17 6.59 6.70
N ASP A 26 -2.36 7.85 7.11
CA ASP A 26 -3.36 8.22 8.13
C ASP A 26 -4.78 7.82 7.70
N GLN A 27 -5.15 8.10 6.45
CA GLN A 27 -6.45 7.71 5.91
C GLN A 27 -6.61 6.19 5.77
N ALA A 28 -5.57 5.48 5.32
CA ALA A 28 -5.59 4.03 5.22
C ALA A 28 -5.76 3.38 6.60
N TRP A 29 -5.16 3.97 7.64
CA TRP A 29 -5.33 3.52 9.03
C TRP A 29 -6.78 3.57 9.51
N LEU A 30 -7.61 4.50 9.01
CA LEU A 30 -9.04 4.53 9.33
C LEU A 30 -9.79 3.30 8.79
N GLY A 31 -9.30 2.68 7.71
CA GLY A 31 -9.86 1.46 7.14
C GLY A 31 -9.33 0.17 7.78
N VAL A 32 -8.28 0.25 8.61
CA VAL A 32 -7.72 -0.93 9.27
C VAL A 32 -8.64 -1.36 10.41
N THR A 33 -9.21 -2.55 10.26
CA THR A 33 -10.08 -3.13 11.29
C THR A 33 -9.30 -3.98 12.28
N THR A 34 -9.89 -4.27 13.44
CA THR A 34 -9.35 -5.27 14.38
C THR A 34 -9.09 -6.59 13.67
N ARG A 35 -9.98 -7.03 12.79
CA ARG A 35 -9.81 -8.24 11.97
C ARG A 35 -8.53 -8.17 11.13
N THR A 36 -8.29 -7.06 10.43
CA THR A 36 -7.09 -6.85 9.60
C THR A 36 -5.81 -6.98 10.44
N LEU A 37 -5.78 -6.32 11.60
CA LEU A 37 -4.66 -6.42 12.54
C LEU A 37 -4.46 -7.84 13.05
N THR A 38 -5.54 -8.48 13.50
CA THR A 38 -5.51 -9.86 14.00
C THR A 38 -4.99 -10.84 12.95
N SER A 39 -5.40 -10.71 11.69
CA SER A 39 -4.91 -11.56 10.59
C SER A 39 -3.44 -11.32 10.29
N ALA A 40 -2.98 -10.05 10.27
CA ALA A 40 -1.58 -9.72 10.04
C ALA A 40 -0.68 -10.27 11.15
N TRP A 41 -1.09 -10.07 12.41
CA TRP A 41 -0.37 -10.58 13.58
C TRP A 41 -0.42 -12.10 13.68
N LYS A 42 -1.46 -12.78 13.20
CA LYS A 42 -1.54 -14.26 13.22
C LYS A 42 -0.36 -14.92 12.49
N LYS A 43 0.12 -14.32 11.39
CA LYS A 43 1.24 -14.85 10.61
C LYS A 43 2.59 -14.67 11.32
N LEU A 44 2.73 -13.60 12.11
CA LEU A 44 3.98 -13.22 12.77
C LEU A 44 4.07 -13.69 14.23
N TRP A 45 2.93 -13.72 14.91
CA TRP A 45 2.77 -14.07 16.32
C TRP A 45 1.40 -14.72 16.58
N PRO A 46 1.24 -16.01 16.24
CA PRO A 46 -0.03 -16.74 16.37
C PRO A 46 -0.60 -16.74 17.80
N GLU A 47 0.27 -16.83 18.81
CA GLU A 47 -0.12 -16.93 20.23
C GLU A 47 -0.72 -15.64 20.78
N ALA A 48 -0.41 -14.49 20.17
CA ALA A 48 -0.98 -13.20 20.53
C ALA A 48 -2.41 -13.01 19.98
N VAL A 49 -2.87 -13.90 19.11
CA VAL A 49 -4.14 -13.78 18.39
C VAL A 49 -5.10 -14.88 18.85
N ALA A 50 -6.20 -14.48 19.51
CA ALA A 50 -7.24 -15.42 19.93
C ALA A 50 -7.97 -16.02 18.71
N GLU A 51 -8.10 -17.34 18.67
CA GLU A 51 -8.56 -18.15 17.53
C GLU A 51 -10.02 -17.93 17.10
N ARG A 52 -10.78 -17.05 17.78
CA ARG A 52 -12.25 -16.99 17.71
C ARG A 52 -12.86 -16.04 16.68
N ILE A 53 -12.08 -15.42 15.81
CA ILE A 53 -12.61 -14.51 14.77
C ILE A 53 -12.31 -15.12 13.41
N TYR A 54 -13.19 -16.00 12.92
CA TYR A 54 -13.09 -16.47 11.55
C TYR A 54 -14.47 -16.55 10.90
N GLU A 55 -14.81 -15.49 10.18
CA GLU A 55 -15.70 -15.59 9.03
C GLU A 55 -14.83 -15.80 7.80
N GLU A 56 -15.13 -16.88 7.09
CA GLU A 56 -14.54 -17.32 5.83
C GLU A 56 -14.35 -16.12 4.88
N LEU A 57 -13.13 -15.98 4.35
CA LEU A 57 -12.78 -14.91 3.42
C LEU A 57 -13.46 -15.21 2.08
N GLU A 58 -14.36 -14.33 1.64
CA GLU A 58 -14.66 -14.17 0.22
C GLU A 58 -13.33 -13.94 -0.53
N PRO A 59 -13.14 -14.51 -1.73
CA PRO A 59 -11.92 -14.30 -2.51
C PRO A 59 -11.75 -12.81 -2.78
N SER A 60 -10.79 -12.19 -2.08
CA SER A 60 -10.42 -10.80 -2.28
C SER A 60 -9.67 -10.67 -3.60
N MET A 61 -9.97 -9.60 -4.34
CA MET A 61 -9.15 -9.17 -5.48
C MET A 61 -7.68 -9.09 -5.08
N SER A 62 -6.79 -9.30 -6.04
CA SER A 62 -5.36 -9.12 -5.77
C SER A 62 -5.09 -7.64 -5.44
N VAL A 63 -4.08 -7.37 -4.62
CA VAL A 63 -3.71 -6.00 -4.23
C VAL A 63 -3.34 -5.18 -5.48
N GLU A 64 -2.69 -5.82 -6.44
CA GLU A 64 -2.32 -5.24 -7.73
C GLU A 64 -3.56 -4.85 -8.55
N GLU A 65 -4.59 -5.70 -8.61
CA GLU A 65 -5.87 -5.41 -9.27
C GLU A 65 -6.62 -4.24 -8.61
N GLU A 66 -6.63 -4.18 -7.28
CA GLU A 66 -7.21 -3.08 -6.52
C GLU A 66 -6.48 -1.75 -6.80
N ILE A 67 -5.15 -1.77 -6.83
CA ILE A 67 -4.32 -0.59 -7.13
C ILE A 67 -4.56 -0.11 -8.57
N VAL A 68 -4.61 -1.01 -9.54
CA VAL A 68 -4.90 -0.66 -10.96
C VAL A 68 -6.29 -0.06 -11.10
N SER A 69 -7.29 -0.64 -10.44
CA SER A 69 -8.66 -0.11 -10.42
C SER A 69 -8.71 1.30 -9.82
N LEU A 70 -8.03 1.51 -8.69
CA LEU A 70 -7.94 2.81 -8.05
C LEU A 70 -7.26 3.84 -8.96
N GLY A 71 -6.11 3.52 -9.56
CA GLY A 71 -5.40 4.42 -10.47
C GLY A 71 -6.25 4.83 -11.68
N LYS A 72 -6.96 3.87 -12.29
CA LYS A 72 -7.92 4.16 -13.37
C LYS A 72 -9.07 5.06 -12.91
N SER A 73 -9.60 4.85 -11.70
CA SER A 73 -10.64 5.71 -11.12
C SER A 73 -10.18 7.16 -10.90
N MET A 74 -8.88 7.34 -10.66
CA MET A 74 -8.22 8.64 -10.52
C MET A 74 -7.82 9.25 -11.87
N GLY A 75 -8.06 8.55 -12.98
CA GLY A 75 -7.73 8.98 -14.34
C GLY A 75 -6.27 8.75 -14.75
N LEU A 76 -5.52 7.92 -14.01
CA LEU A 76 -4.15 7.54 -14.35
C LEU A 76 -4.14 6.43 -15.40
N GLU A 77 -3.17 6.47 -16.30
CA GLU A 77 -2.86 5.36 -17.21
C GLU A 77 -1.95 4.37 -16.48
N VAL A 78 -2.54 3.26 -16.01
CA VAL A 78 -1.85 2.24 -15.21
C VAL A 78 -2.33 0.82 -15.55
N GLU A 79 -1.38 -0.10 -15.65
CA GLU A 79 -1.56 -1.55 -15.74
C GLU A 79 -0.78 -2.29 -14.63
N GLU A 80 -1.05 -3.59 -14.46
CA GLU A 80 -0.46 -4.40 -13.39
C GLU A 80 1.08 -4.43 -13.45
N ARG A 81 1.64 -4.39 -14.66
CA ARG A 81 3.10 -4.32 -14.88
C ARG A 81 3.71 -3.06 -14.28
N ASP A 82 3.04 -1.92 -14.40
CA ASP A 82 3.52 -0.64 -13.86
C ASP A 82 3.57 -0.68 -12.33
N VAL A 83 2.64 -1.40 -11.69
CA VAL A 83 2.61 -1.58 -10.23
C VAL A 83 3.78 -2.45 -9.79
N ASN A 84 4.02 -3.58 -10.46
CA ASN A 84 5.12 -4.48 -10.12
C ASN A 84 6.49 -3.81 -10.33
N GLU A 85 6.70 -3.13 -11.46
CA GLU A 85 7.94 -2.41 -11.73
C GLU A 85 8.21 -1.35 -10.64
N LEU A 86 7.18 -0.62 -10.22
CA LEU A 86 7.33 0.40 -9.19
C LEU A 86 7.69 -0.16 -7.81
N VAL A 87 7.11 -1.32 -7.45
CA VAL A 87 7.42 -2.02 -6.19
C VAL A 87 8.86 -2.52 -6.22
N GLU A 88 9.28 -3.14 -7.33
CA GLU A 88 10.63 -3.65 -7.51
C GLU A 88 11.70 -2.54 -7.44
N GLU A 89 11.41 -1.35 -7.97
CA GLU A 89 12.32 -0.18 -7.89
C GLU A 89 12.70 0.25 -6.46
N HIS A 90 11.91 -0.11 -5.44
CA HIS A 90 12.18 0.24 -4.03
C HIS A 90 12.37 -0.99 -3.13
N THR A 91 12.74 -2.13 -3.71
CA THR A 91 13.03 -3.34 -2.92
C THR A 91 14.36 -3.32 -2.18
N GLN A 92 15.22 -2.31 -2.41
CA GLN A 92 16.42 -2.14 -1.59
C GLN A 92 16.02 -1.82 -0.15
N GLU A 93 16.31 -2.75 0.75
CA GLU A 93 16.19 -2.51 2.19
C GLU A 93 17.07 -1.32 2.58
N LEU A 94 16.51 -0.43 3.39
CA LEU A 94 17.30 0.64 4.02
C LEU A 94 18.40 0.01 4.84
N THR A 95 19.61 0.53 4.69
CA THR A 95 20.76 0.13 5.50
C THR A 95 20.57 0.57 6.96
N THR A 96 21.26 -0.10 7.88
CA THR A 96 21.21 0.21 9.31
C THR A 96 21.59 1.67 9.59
N GLU A 97 22.52 2.19 8.80
CA GLU A 97 23.02 3.55 8.83
C GLU A 97 21.95 4.56 8.41
N GLU A 98 21.24 4.32 7.30
CA GLU A 98 20.12 5.16 6.83
C GLU A 98 18.95 5.17 7.83
N ILE A 99 18.68 4.04 8.48
CA ILE A 99 17.66 3.94 9.54
C ILE A 99 18.05 4.77 10.78
N GLN A 100 19.33 4.83 11.12
CA GLN A 100 19.81 5.65 12.24
C GLN A 100 19.71 7.15 11.96
N GLU A 101 19.99 7.60 10.74
CA GLU A 101 19.87 9.01 10.37
C GLU A 101 18.43 9.54 10.43
N LEU A 102 17.42 8.70 10.16
CA LEU A 102 16.00 9.06 10.26
C LEU A 102 15.53 9.38 11.69
N LYS A 103 16.32 9.01 12.72
CA LYS A 103 15.98 9.22 14.14
C LYS A 103 16.68 10.42 14.79
N SER A 104 17.56 11.11 14.05
CA SER A 104 18.21 12.37 14.46
C SER A 104 17.36 13.58 14.09
#